data_AF-A0A955SUR4-F1
#
_entry.id   AF-A0A955SUR4-F1
#
_cell.length_a   1.000
_cell.length_b   1.000
_cell.length_c   1.000
_cell.angle_alpha   90.00
_cell.angle_beta   90.00
_cell.angle_gamma   90.00
#
_symmetry.space_group_name_H-M   'P 1'
#
loop_
_entity.id
_entity.type
_entity.pdbx_description
1 polymer ?
#
loop_
_entity_poly.entity_id
_entity_poly.type
_entity_poly.pdbx_seq_one_letter_code
_entity_poly.pdbx_strand_id
1 'polypeptide(L)'
;FSADPHAEHWQPYEEVGKGDQLHFVFDERALNRRYIQFKAVLTTENPLVKPTIQSAKVSAEVEQRSPEADNIKVVSLDNPDIAYSSINWKWEKADRPEFEELRQRENLDEVIQGSRTTFDAQVKLLDHATKRWQKGGPIPEYPGWDAMSILDRADRAGSGGMCIQSNNLLAGFYQAYGWQARLVNIVSHEVCEVWNDELAKWIYMDASTVDQYLYDRETCEPLSLLDLHRMHLKDFFPGKKIDWMNDYVSRQDEPDPSPVGRGSLEHGVKPFDAYLLTTFMRMVPRNNWYEEPTPRPLSHGSSWWPWNGYVNWYDEQTPPKRQYSWHTDRPQDMWPDLNLVHIDATTAFANDRVFLAFSTYTPNFDHYEVNVDDTGWKEVGDRWVWLMQSGRNKLQVRAVNELDAKGNPSEVVLNYADAPWKQR
;
A
#
# COMPACT_ATOMS: atom_id res chain seq x y z
N PHE A 1 -8.79 -17.19 7.59
CA PHE A 1 -7.34 -17.49 7.49
C PHE A 1 -6.82 -16.72 6.29
N SER A 2 -5.81 -15.88 6.50
CA SER A 2 -5.27 -14.95 5.50
C SER A 2 -4.08 -15.56 4.75
N ALA A 3 -3.84 -15.14 3.51
CA ALA A 3 -2.63 -15.51 2.77
C ALA A 3 -1.43 -14.58 3.08
N ASP A 4 -1.61 -13.60 3.98
CA ASP A 4 -0.55 -12.68 4.41
C ASP A 4 0.71 -13.45 4.86
N PRO A 5 1.88 -13.25 4.22
CA PRO A 5 3.14 -13.92 4.54
C PRO A 5 3.62 -13.80 5.99
N HIS A 6 3.13 -12.81 6.74
CA HIS A 6 3.56 -12.51 8.11
C HIS A 6 2.49 -12.82 9.16
N ALA A 7 1.37 -13.42 8.78
CA ALA A 7 0.30 -13.74 9.72
C ALA A 7 0.74 -14.78 10.76
N GLU A 8 0.27 -14.62 12.00
CA GLU A 8 0.70 -15.47 13.14
C GLU A 8 0.26 -16.93 13.06
N HIS A 9 -0.68 -17.25 12.16
CA HIS A 9 -1.22 -18.61 12.03
C HIS A 9 -0.35 -19.53 11.17
N TRP A 10 0.74 -19.02 10.58
CA TRP A 10 1.70 -19.86 9.86
C TRP A 10 2.43 -20.81 10.81
N GLN A 11 2.52 -22.08 10.40
CA GLN A 11 3.34 -23.06 11.10
C GLN A 11 4.83 -22.76 10.86
N PRO A 12 5.73 -23.16 11.79
CA PRO A 12 7.17 -23.03 11.58
C PRO A 12 7.61 -23.69 10.28
N TYR A 13 8.60 -23.09 9.60
CA TYR A 13 9.20 -23.69 8.40
C TYR A 13 9.86 -25.04 8.73
N GLU A 14 9.57 -26.03 7.90
CA GLU A 14 10.21 -27.34 7.91
C GLU A 14 11.23 -27.43 6.76
N GLU A 15 12.44 -27.92 7.03
CA GLU A 15 13.44 -28.15 5.98
C GLU A 15 13.06 -29.40 5.18
N VAL A 16 12.69 -29.20 3.91
CA VAL A 16 12.29 -30.27 3.00
C VAL A 16 13.41 -30.74 2.06
N GLY A 17 14.55 -30.04 2.03
CA GLY A 17 15.73 -30.44 1.28
C GLY A 17 16.70 -29.30 0.97
N LYS A 18 17.82 -29.66 0.33
CA LYS A 18 18.91 -28.76 -0.07
C LYS A 18 19.55 -29.23 -1.38
N GLY A 19 20.12 -28.30 -2.14
CA GLY A 19 20.78 -28.59 -3.41
C GLY A 19 20.54 -27.51 -4.45
N ASP A 20 21.12 -27.69 -5.63
CA ASP A 20 20.87 -26.89 -6.82
C ASP A 20 19.51 -27.21 -7.47
N GLN A 21 18.99 -28.41 -7.25
CA GLN A 21 17.66 -28.86 -7.64
C GLN A 21 16.96 -29.53 -6.46
N LEU A 22 15.66 -29.23 -6.30
CA LEU A 22 14.82 -29.84 -5.28
C LEU A 22 13.47 -30.21 -5.88
N HIS A 23 13.07 -31.46 -5.70
CA HIS A 23 11.73 -31.95 -6.00
C HIS A 23 11.13 -32.52 -4.72
N PHE A 24 9.98 -32.00 -4.32
CA PHE A 24 9.29 -32.38 -3.09
C PHE A 24 7.80 -32.56 -3.36
N VAL A 25 7.22 -33.63 -2.83
CA VAL A 25 5.80 -33.98 -2.96
C VAL A 25 5.26 -34.24 -1.56
N PHE A 26 4.15 -33.60 -1.20
CA PHE A 26 3.43 -33.89 0.03
C PHE A 26 2.68 -35.22 -0.11
N ASP A 27 2.66 -36.04 0.95
CA ASP A 27 1.82 -37.24 0.98
C ASP A 27 0.33 -36.85 0.88
N GLU A 28 -0.38 -37.46 -0.07
CA GLU A 28 -1.64 -37.00 -0.69
C GLU A 28 -2.83 -36.83 0.29
N ARG A 29 -2.72 -37.34 1.52
CA ARG A 29 -3.80 -37.30 2.53
C ARG A 29 -3.54 -36.33 3.68
N ALA A 30 -2.37 -35.70 3.76
CA ALA A 30 -1.97 -34.91 4.94
C ALA A 30 -2.25 -33.40 4.81
N LEU A 31 -2.25 -32.84 3.60
CA LEU A 31 -2.37 -31.40 3.40
C LEU A 31 -3.84 -30.94 3.30
N ASN A 32 -4.54 -30.90 4.43
CA ASN A 32 -5.86 -30.26 4.53
C ASN A 32 -5.70 -28.77 4.89
N ARG A 33 -5.06 -28.01 3.98
CA ARG A 33 -4.74 -26.59 4.15
C ARG A 33 -5.06 -25.83 2.87
N ARG A 34 -5.42 -24.55 3.00
CA ARG A 34 -5.75 -23.68 1.87
C ARG A 34 -4.50 -23.03 1.24
N TYR A 35 -3.53 -22.70 2.08
CA TYR A 35 -2.34 -21.98 1.67
C TYR A 35 -1.09 -22.77 2.05
N ILE A 36 -0.07 -22.61 1.22
CA ILE A 36 1.29 -23.08 1.49
C ILE A 36 2.26 -21.93 1.27
N GLN A 37 3.36 -21.94 2.01
CA GLN A 37 4.47 -21.04 1.83
C GLN A 37 5.73 -21.90 1.69
N PHE A 38 6.57 -21.60 0.69
CA PHE A 38 7.90 -22.19 0.60
C PHE A 38 8.95 -21.10 0.70
N LYS A 39 10.08 -21.44 1.33
CA LYS A 39 11.22 -20.54 1.51
C LYS A 39 12.47 -21.22 1.00
N ALA A 40 13.22 -20.50 0.18
CA ALA A 40 14.54 -20.91 -0.26
C ALA A 40 15.59 -20.00 0.37
N VAL A 41 16.60 -20.60 1.00
CA VAL A 41 17.75 -19.86 1.55
C VAL A 41 18.91 -20.03 0.57
N LEU A 42 19.30 -18.93 -0.07
CA LEU A 42 20.36 -18.92 -1.07
C LEU A 42 21.65 -18.42 -0.44
N THR A 43 22.74 -19.19 -0.58
CA THR A 43 24.06 -18.83 -0.05
C THR A 43 25.11 -18.94 -1.15
N THR A 44 26.19 -18.19 -0.99
CA THR A 44 27.38 -18.28 -1.83
C THR A 44 28.60 -17.85 -1.03
N GLU A 45 29.75 -18.45 -1.31
CA GLU A 45 31.03 -18.03 -0.73
C GLU A 45 31.69 -16.91 -1.55
N ASN A 46 31.22 -16.69 -2.79
CA ASN A 46 31.76 -15.65 -3.66
C ASN A 46 30.92 -14.36 -3.52
N PRO A 47 31.47 -13.28 -2.92
CA PRO A 47 30.74 -12.03 -2.72
C PRO A 47 30.40 -11.29 -4.03
N LEU A 48 30.94 -11.74 -5.17
CA LEU A 48 30.64 -11.20 -6.49
C LEU A 48 29.52 -11.95 -7.22
N VAL A 49 29.04 -13.06 -6.67
CA VAL A 49 27.95 -13.86 -7.26
C VAL A 49 26.68 -13.62 -6.46
N LYS A 50 25.55 -13.40 -7.13
CA LYS A 50 24.23 -13.42 -6.50
C LYS A 50 23.59 -14.76 -6.83
N PRO A 51 23.40 -15.68 -5.86
CA PRO A 51 22.68 -16.92 -6.11
C PRO A 51 21.23 -16.58 -6.47
N THR A 52 20.66 -17.29 -7.45
CA THR A 52 19.32 -17.02 -7.99
C THR A 52 18.56 -18.33 -8.19
N ILE A 53 17.24 -18.26 -7.99
CA ILE A 53 16.32 -19.34 -8.37
C ILE A 53 15.92 -19.09 -9.82
N GLN A 54 16.28 -19.99 -10.71
CA GLN A 54 15.97 -19.88 -12.15
C GLN A 54 14.50 -20.17 -12.44
N SER A 55 13.90 -21.10 -11.69
CA SER A 55 12.49 -21.46 -11.82
C SER A 55 11.99 -22.14 -10.55
N ALA A 56 10.73 -21.91 -10.19
CA ALA A 56 10.01 -22.69 -9.20
C ALA A 56 8.64 -23.07 -9.80
N LYS A 57 8.26 -24.34 -9.67
CA LYS A 57 6.96 -24.85 -10.13
C LYS A 57 6.26 -25.53 -8.98
N VAL A 58 5.01 -25.16 -8.77
CA VAL A 58 4.10 -25.76 -7.78
C VAL A 58 2.90 -26.32 -8.54
N SER A 59 2.48 -27.54 -8.21
CA SER A 59 1.28 -28.16 -8.73
C SER A 59 0.55 -28.89 -7.61
N ALA A 60 -0.78 -28.85 -7.62
CA ALA A 60 -1.62 -29.53 -6.65
C ALA A 60 -2.80 -30.21 -7.35
N GLU A 61 -3.22 -31.36 -6.82
CA GLU A 61 -4.48 -31.99 -7.16
C GLU A 61 -5.50 -31.68 -6.06
N VAL A 62 -6.66 -31.15 -6.44
CA VAL A 62 -7.68 -30.66 -5.51
C VAL A 62 -8.93 -31.53 -5.60
N GLU A 63 -9.32 -32.14 -4.48
CA GLU A 63 -10.57 -32.89 -4.36
C GLU A 63 -11.67 -31.99 -3.78
N GLN A 64 -12.65 -31.60 -4.60
CA GLN A 64 -13.82 -30.86 -4.15
C GLN A 64 -14.86 -31.82 -3.55
N ARG A 65 -14.95 -31.83 -2.22
CA ARG A 65 -15.87 -32.73 -1.49
C ARG A 65 -17.29 -32.18 -1.33
N SER A 66 -17.44 -30.85 -1.34
CA SER A 66 -18.74 -30.20 -1.21
C SER A 66 -19.39 -29.99 -2.58
N PRO A 67 -20.68 -30.33 -2.75
CA PRO A 67 -21.37 -30.09 -4.01
C PRO A 67 -21.56 -28.59 -4.26
N GLU A 68 -21.50 -28.21 -5.53
CA GLU A 68 -21.95 -26.89 -5.97
C GLU A 68 -23.47 -26.86 -6.10
N ALA A 69 -24.06 -25.75 -5.67
CA ALA A 69 -25.49 -25.55 -5.78
C ALA A 69 -25.87 -25.16 -7.22
N ASP A 70 -26.62 -26.01 -7.92
CA ASP A 70 -27.08 -25.73 -9.29
C ASP A 70 -27.96 -24.47 -9.39
N ASN A 71 -28.60 -24.09 -8.29
CA ASN A 71 -29.56 -22.99 -8.18
C ASN A 71 -28.97 -21.68 -7.67
N ILE A 72 -27.65 -21.59 -7.50
CA ILE A 72 -26.91 -20.35 -7.18
C ILE A 72 -25.97 -20.07 -8.35
N LYS A 73 -26.04 -18.86 -8.94
CA LYS A 73 -25.22 -18.46 -10.09
C LYS A 73 -24.61 -17.08 -9.88
N VAL A 74 -23.30 -16.97 -10.09
CA VAL A 74 -22.59 -15.69 -10.07
C VAL A 74 -23.01 -14.85 -11.27
N VAL A 75 -23.35 -13.59 -11.01
CA VAL A 75 -23.73 -12.58 -12.03
C VAL A 75 -22.57 -11.62 -12.26
N SER A 76 -21.98 -11.10 -11.18
CA SER A 76 -20.78 -10.28 -11.22
C SER A 76 -19.97 -10.47 -9.94
N LEU A 77 -18.67 -10.28 -10.05
CA LEU A 77 -17.72 -10.45 -8.96
C LEU A 77 -16.64 -9.37 -9.08
N ASP A 78 -16.62 -8.47 -8.11
CA ASP A 78 -15.49 -7.62 -7.80
C ASP A 78 -14.89 -8.12 -6.49
N ASN A 79 -13.85 -8.95 -6.61
CA ASN A 79 -13.23 -9.65 -5.49
C ASN A 79 -11.73 -9.70 -5.73
N PRO A 80 -11.01 -8.59 -5.46
CA PRO A 80 -9.61 -8.49 -5.77
C PRO A 80 -8.79 -9.52 -4.99
N ASP A 81 -7.77 -10.08 -5.63
CA ASP A 81 -6.66 -10.67 -4.90
C ASP A 81 -5.95 -9.57 -4.11
N ILE A 82 -5.38 -9.92 -2.95
CA ILE A 82 -4.64 -8.95 -2.14
C ILE A 82 -3.15 -9.10 -2.43
N ALA A 83 -2.53 -8.05 -2.95
CA ALA A 83 -1.10 -8.03 -3.18
C ALA A 83 -0.33 -7.78 -1.87
N TYR A 84 0.01 -8.87 -1.16
CA TYR A 84 0.80 -8.81 0.07
C TYR A 84 2.29 -8.53 -0.18
N SER A 85 2.86 -7.65 0.63
CA SER A 85 4.30 -7.44 0.70
C SER A 85 5.02 -8.65 1.28
N SER A 86 6.15 -9.05 0.68
CA SER A 86 7.07 -10.00 1.32
C SER A 86 7.89 -9.36 2.44
N ILE A 87 7.91 -8.03 2.50
CA ILE A 87 8.53 -7.22 3.54
C ILE A 87 7.53 -7.00 4.69
N ASN A 88 7.96 -7.26 5.92
CA ASN A 88 7.15 -7.04 7.12
C ASN A 88 7.13 -5.54 7.46
N TRP A 89 6.20 -4.81 6.84
CA TRP A 89 5.98 -3.39 7.09
C TRP A 89 5.62 -3.13 8.56
N LYS A 90 6.17 -2.07 9.16
CA LYS A 90 5.76 -1.60 10.50
C LYS A 90 4.88 -0.37 10.39
N TRP A 91 3.61 -0.55 10.75
CA TRP A 91 2.60 0.48 10.70
C TRP A 91 2.45 1.14 12.07
N GLU A 92 2.25 2.46 12.10
CA GLU A 92 1.95 3.16 13.35
C GLU A 92 0.64 2.62 13.96
N LYS A 93 0.64 2.40 15.27
CA LYS A 93 -0.55 1.91 15.99
C LYS A 93 -1.67 2.95 15.94
N ALA A 94 -2.92 2.52 16.00
CA ALA A 94 -4.05 3.45 16.01
C ALA A 94 -4.24 4.16 17.36
N ASP A 95 -3.82 3.55 18.47
CA ASP A 95 -4.03 4.05 19.83
C ASP A 95 -3.07 5.18 20.26
N ARG A 96 -2.41 5.83 19.29
CA ARG A 96 -1.50 6.96 19.57
C ARG A 96 -2.28 8.17 20.08
N PRO A 97 -2.03 8.65 21.32
CA PRO A 97 -2.62 9.90 21.79
C PRO A 97 -2.23 11.10 20.91
N GLU A 98 -1.06 11.02 20.26
CA GLU A 98 -0.57 12.08 19.37
C GLU A 98 -1.48 12.33 18.16
N PHE A 99 -2.26 11.34 17.69
CA PHE A 99 -3.19 11.54 16.58
C PHE A 99 -4.35 12.47 16.94
N GLU A 100 -4.92 12.29 18.13
CA GLU A 100 -5.98 13.18 18.61
C GLU A 100 -5.43 14.59 18.90
N GLU A 101 -4.25 14.68 19.51
CA GLU A 101 -3.58 15.95 19.74
C GLU A 101 -3.29 16.70 18.43
N LEU A 102 -2.83 15.98 17.40
CA LEU A 102 -2.55 16.54 16.08
C LEU A 102 -3.82 17.10 15.42
N ARG A 103 -4.93 16.36 15.48
CA ARG A 103 -6.24 16.80 14.96
C ARG A 103 -6.72 18.06 15.64
N GLN A 104 -6.60 18.14 16.96
CA GLN A 104 -7.00 19.30 17.74
C GLN A 104 -6.08 20.51 17.52
N ARG A 105 -4.76 20.32 17.56
CA ARG A 105 -3.77 21.40 17.45
C ARG A 105 -3.85 22.14 16.13
N GLU A 106 -4.06 21.41 15.04
CA GLU A 106 -4.06 21.95 13.68
C GLU A 106 -5.48 22.11 13.11
N ASN A 107 -6.53 21.91 13.93
CA ASN A 107 -7.95 21.98 13.55
C ASN A 107 -8.27 21.16 12.29
N LEU A 108 -7.69 19.97 12.17
CA LEU A 108 -7.73 19.18 10.94
C LEU A 108 -9.18 18.79 10.54
N ASP A 109 -10.07 18.61 11.53
CA ASP A 109 -11.47 18.29 11.29
C ASP A 109 -12.22 19.42 10.58
N GLU A 110 -11.87 20.68 10.87
CA GLU A 110 -12.41 21.85 10.17
C GLU A 110 -11.80 21.95 8.76
N VAL A 111 -10.50 21.68 8.63
CA VAL A 111 -9.80 21.67 7.33
C VAL A 111 -10.47 20.72 6.34
N ILE A 112 -10.80 19.49 6.77
CA ILE A 112 -11.43 18.51 5.88
C ILE A 112 -12.95 18.62 5.83
N GLN A 113 -13.55 19.58 6.53
CA GLN A 113 -15.00 19.71 6.58
C GLN A 113 -15.60 19.89 5.17
N GLY A 114 -16.76 19.25 4.95
CA GLY A 114 -17.49 19.32 3.68
C GLY A 114 -16.84 18.53 2.54
N SER A 115 -15.77 17.77 2.80
CA SER A 115 -15.22 16.85 1.81
C SER A 115 -16.21 15.74 1.50
N ARG A 116 -16.44 15.50 0.21
CA ARG A 116 -17.38 14.47 -0.27
C ARG A 116 -16.73 13.12 -0.53
N THR A 117 -15.41 13.13 -0.66
CA THR A 117 -14.57 11.98 -0.98
C THR A 117 -13.36 11.99 -0.06
N THR A 118 -12.81 10.82 0.21
CA THR A 118 -11.54 10.67 0.93
C THR A 118 -10.43 11.40 0.20
N PHE A 119 -10.42 11.35 -1.14
CA PHE A 119 -9.40 12.06 -1.93
C PHE A 119 -9.46 13.59 -1.76
N ASP A 120 -10.66 14.18 -1.75
CA ASP A 120 -10.83 15.63 -1.49
C ASP A 120 -10.32 16.03 -0.09
N ALA A 121 -10.60 15.22 0.93
CA ALA A 121 -10.07 15.43 2.27
C ALA A 121 -8.54 15.36 2.29
N GLN A 122 -7.96 14.38 1.58
CA GLN A 122 -6.51 14.22 1.47
C GLN A 122 -5.84 15.42 0.78
N VAL A 123 -6.48 15.98 -0.27
CA VAL A 123 -5.99 17.17 -0.97
C VAL A 123 -6.08 18.43 -0.09
N LYS A 124 -7.12 18.59 0.73
CA LYS A 124 -7.21 19.71 1.68
C LYS A 124 -6.16 19.65 2.78
N LEU A 125 -5.83 18.45 3.28
CA LEU A 125 -4.74 18.28 4.25
C LEU A 125 -3.37 18.56 3.62
N LEU A 126 -3.18 18.21 2.35
CA LEU A 126 -1.98 18.57 1.58
C LEU A 126 -1.81 20.10 1.50
N ASP A 127 -2.88 20.82 1.14
CA ASP A 127 -2.90 22.29 1.09
C ASP A 127 -2.62 22.90 2.46
N HIS A 128 -3.28 22.40 3.51
CA HIS A 128 -3.06 22.84 4.90
C HIS A 128 -1.61 22.62 5.35
N ALA A 129 -1.05 21.42 5.14
CA ALA A 129 0.33 21.11 5.48
C ALA A 129 1.31 22.03 4.75
N THR A 130 1.06 22.32 3.47
CA THR A 130 1.91 23.21 2.67
C THR A 130 1.88 24.64 3.20
N LYS A 131 0.69 25.18 3.50
CA LYS A 131 0.52 26.55 4.03
C LYS A 131 1.06 26.71 5.45
N ARG A 132 0.96 25.65 6.26
CA ARG A 132 1.56 25.57 7.58
C ARG A 132 3.09 25.63 7.54
N TRP A 133 3.68 25.23 6.41
CA TRP A 133 5.11 24.99 6.29
C TRP A 133 5.94 26.26 6.06
N GLN A 134 6.94 26.47 6.92
CA GLN A 134 7.99 27.47 6.69
C GLN A 134 9.32 26.78 6.40
N LYS A 135 9.86 26.99 5.19
CA LYS A 135 11.12 26.37 4.75
C LYS A 135 12.31 26.87 5.56
N GLY A 136 13.17 25.95 5.99
CA GLY A 136 14.42 26.27 6.66
C GLY A 136 15.37 25.08 6.74
N GLY A 137 16.52 25.27 7.38
CA GLY A 137 17.43 24.15 7.69
C GLY A 137 16.93 23.34 8.89
N PRO A 138 17.21 22.03 8.96
CA PRO A 138 16.79 21.19 10.09
C PRO A 138 17.74 21.33 11.30
N ILE A 139 18.86 22.03 11.17
CA ILE A 139 19.91 22.21 12.19
C ILE A 139 19.73 23.58 12.90
N PRO A 140 20.07 23.75 14.20
CA PRO A 140 20.83 22.83 15.08
C PRO A 140 20.06 21.64 15.65
N GLU A 141 18.74 21.69 15.69
CA GLU A 141 17.91 20.69 16.36
C GLU A 141 17.09 19.90 15.35
N TYR A 142 17.63 18.77 14.89
CA TYR A 142 16.97 17.93 13.90
C TYR A 142 15.71 17.28 14.53
N PRO A 143 14.49 17.59 14.04
CA PRO A 143 13.26 17.13 14.67
C PRO A 143 13.06 15.63 14.47
N GLY A 144 12.22 15.03 15.33
CA GLY A 144 11.60 13.73 15.06
C GLY A 144 11.06 13.63 13.63
N TRP A 145 10.89 12.41 13.14
CA TRP A 145 10.23 12.20 11.85
C TRP A 145 8.71 12.05 11.99
N ASP A 146 8.20 12.16 13.21
CA ASP A 146 6.78 12.26 13.53
C ASP A 146 6.28 13.72 13.45
N ALA A 147 4.98 13.88 13.19
CA ALA A 147 4.37 15.18 12.96
C ALA A 147 4.43 16.12 14.17
N MET A 148 4.22 15.63 15.40
CA MET A 148 4.26 16.47 16.59
C MET A 148 5.65 17.06 16.83
N SER A 149 6.72 16.26 16.75
CA SER A 149 8.09 16.75 16.87
C SER A 149 8.43 17.78 15.80
N ILE A 150 7.88 17.62 14.60
CA ILE A 150 8.05 18.55 13.49
C ILE A 150 7.33 19.88 13.76
N LEU A 151 6.07 19.84 14.22
CA LEU A 151 5.31 21.03 14.59
C LEU A 151 5.94 21.78 15.76
N ASP A 152 6.35 21.07 16.81
CA ASP A 152 7.03 21.66 17.98
C ASP A 152 8.29 22.41 17.58
N ARG A 153 9.07 21.83 16.66
CA ARG A 153 10.22 22.52 16.11
C ARG A 153 9.81 23.71 15.26
N ALA A 154 8.83 23.56 14.38
CA ALA A 154 8.37 24.64 13.51
C ALA A 154 7.95 25.86 14.33
N ASP A 155 7.21 25.65 15.42
CA ASP A 155 6.72 26.72 16.29
C ASP A 155 7.83 27.36 17.12
N ARG A 156 8.76 26.56 17.62
CA ARG A 156 9.87 27.08 18.45
C ARG A 156 10.96 27.77 17.64
N ALA A 157 11.30 27.23 16.47
CA ALA A 157 12.41 27.70 15.64
C ALA A 157 11.98 28.60 14.47
N GLY A 158 10.68 28.78 14.24
CA GLY A 158 10.15 29.56 13.12
C GLY A 158 10.42 28.95 11.74
N SER A 159 10.78 27.67 11.68
CA SER A 159 10.95 26.92 10.42
C SER A 159 10.80 25.42 10.67
N GLY A 160 10.16 24.71 9.74
CA GLY A 160 9.86 23.28 9.88
C GLY A 160 10.99 22.36 9.40
N GLY A 161 11.85 22.85 8.49
CA GLY A 161 12.95 22.08 7.90
C GLY A 161 12.82 21.95 6.38
N MET A 162 13.27 20.79 5.87
CA MET A 162 13.36 20.49 4.44
C MET A 162 12.15 19.65 3.98
N CYS A 163 12.21 19.16 2.74
CA CYS A 163 11.22 18.26 2.13
C CYS A 163 10.84 17.06 3.01
N ILE A 164 11.83 16.43 3.66
CA ILE A 164 11.63 15.33 4.61
C ILE A 164 10.59 15.71 5.69
N GLN A 165 10.82 16.82 6.40
CA GLN A 165 9.94 17.19 7.51
C GLN A 165 8.58 17.67 7.00
N SER A 166 8.52 18.36 5.86
CA SER A 166 7.26 18.81 5.26
C SER A 166 6.35 17.63 4.90
N ASN A 167 6.92 16.60 4.27
CA ASN A 167 6.15 15.45 3.80
C ASN A 167 5.90 14.41 4.91
N ASN A 168 6.74 14.35 5.94
CA ASN A 168 6.41 13.59 7.16
C ASN A 168 5.31 14.27 7.99
N LEU A 169 5.26 15.61 8.04
CA LEU A 169 4.14 16.32 8.66
C LEU A 169 2.83 15.94 7.96
N LEU A 170 2.80 16.01 6.63
CA LEU A 170 1.65 15.60 5.84
C LEU A 170 1.27 14.12 6.09
N ALA A 171 2.26 13.22 6.12
CA ALA A 171 2.01 11.81 6.41
C ALA A 171 1.35 11.62 7.80
N GLY A 172 1.80 12.37 8.82
CA GLY A 172 1.19 12.33 10.14
C GLY A 172 -0.26 12.84 10.16
N PHE A 173 -0.59 13.88 9.38
CA PHE A 173 -1.97 14.33 9.21
C PHE A 173 -2.86 13.22 8.63
N TYR A 174 -2.40 12.51 7.61
CA TYR A 174 -3.14 11.38 7.04
C TYR A 174 -3.31 10.22 8.02
N GLN A 175 -2.24 9.86 8.74
CA GLN A 175 -2.28 8.79 9.73
C GLN A 175 -3.28 9.05 10.86
N ALA A 176 -3.48 10.31 11.25
CA ALA A 176 -4.46 10.68 12.27
C ALA A 176 -5.93 10.38 11.88
N TYR A 177 -6.20 10.13 10.60
CA TYR A 177 -7.50 9.69 10.07
C TYR A 177 -7.49 8.20 9.65
N GLY A 178 -6.47 7.44 10.02
CA GLY A 178 -6.35 6.03 9.67
C GLY A 178 -5.87 5.76 8.25
N TRP A 179 -5.53 6.79 7.46
CA TRP A 179 -4.98 6.61 6.13
C TRP A 179 -3.48 6.34 6.21
N GLN A 180 -3.06 5.19 5.70
CA GLN A 180 -1.65 4.83 5.70
C GLN A 180 -0.89 5.75 4.75
N ALA A 181 0.04 6.50 5.31
CA ALA A 181 0.92 7.39 4.58
C ALA A 181 2.38 7.17 4.97
N ARG A 182 3.30 7.58 4.09
CA ARG A 182 4.73 7.37 4.28
C ARG A 182 5.57 8.32 3.46
N LEU A 183 6.80 8.51 3.92
CA LEU A 183 7.84 9.20 3.18
C LEU A 183 8.46 8.28 2.13
N VAL A 184 8.57 8.78 0.90
CA VAL A 184 9.32 8.12 -0.18
C VAL A 184 10.42 9.06 -0.67
N ASN A 185 11.58 8.49 -0.98
CA ASN A 185 12.72 9.25 -1.45
C ASN A 185 12.85 8.99 -2.94
N ILE A 186 12.89 10.08 -3.69
CA ILE A 186 13.13 10.09 -5.12
C ILE A 186 14.45 10.81 -5.38
N VAL A 187 14.82 11.04 -6.64
CA VAL A 187 16.08 11.73 -6.93
C VAL A 187 16.03 13.16 -6.37
N SER A 188 16.97 13.46 -5.46
CA SER A 188 17.15 14.80 -4.89
C SER A 188 15.94 15.39 -4.14
N HIS A 189 14.97 14.55 -3.75
CA HIS A 189 13.74 15.00 -3.09
C HIS A 189 13.10 13.91 -2.24
N GLU A 190 12.30 14.31 -1.26
CA GLU A 190 11.49 13.44 -0.42
C GLU A 190 10.04 13.88 -0.43
N VAL A 191 9.15 12.92 -0.67
CA VAL A 191 7.74 13.14 -0.99
C VAL A 191 6.86 12.25 -0.12
N CYS A 192 5.56 12.53 -0.08
CA CYS A 192 4.58 11.70 0.62
C CYS A 192 3.89 10.76 -0.38
N GLU A 193 3.59 9.54 0.04
CA GLU A 193 2.56 8.72 -0.57
C GLU A 193 1.51 8.36 0.47
N VAL A 194 0.24 8.37 0.06
CA VAL A 194 -0.90 7.99 0.90
C VAL A 194 -1.76 6.95 0.20
N TRP A 195 -2.25 5.96 0.94
CA TRP A 195 -3.26 5.03 0.45
C TRP A 195 -4.63 5.71 0.41
N ASN A 196 -5.33 5.57 -0.70
CA ASN A 196 -6.70 6.04 -0.85
C ASN A 196 -7.64 4.85 -1.04
N ASP A 197 -8.53 4.64 -0.07
CA ASP A 197 -9.45 3.52 -0.06
C ASP A 197 -10.51 3.57 -1.18
N GLU A 198 -11.00 4.75 -1.54
CA GLU A 198 -12.00 4.88 -2.61
C GLU A 198 -11.43 4.51 -3.99
N LEU A 199 -10.14 4.76 -4.19
CA LEU A 199 -9.42 4.46 -5.43
C LEU A 199 -8.64 3.13 -5.37
N ALA A 200 -8.62 2.47 -4.21
CA ALA A 200 -7.85 1.26 -3.94
C ALA A 200 -6.38 1.37 -4.40
N LYS A 201 -5.74 2.52 -4.12
CA LYS A 201 -4.45 2.88 -4.71
C LYS A 201 -3.61 3.82 -3.84
N TRP A 202 -2.29 3.66 -3.93
CA TRP A 202 -1.32 4.64 -3.42
C TRP A 202 -1.24 5.88 -4.31
N ILE A 203 -1.21 7.07 -3.71
CA ILE A 203 -1.19 8.34 -4.43
C ILE A 203 -0.01 9.19 -3.99
N TYR A 204 0.70 9.75 -4.97
CA TYR A 204 1.74 10.75 -4.77
C TYR A 204 1.17 12.06 -4.24
N MET A 205 1.76 12.59 -3.18
CA MET A 205 1.45 13.88 -2.57
C MET A 205 2.74 14.62 -2.21
N ASP A 206 2.79 15.94 -2.39
CA ASP A 206 3.96 16.72 -2.04
C ASP A 206 3.63 18.08 -1.44
N ALA A 207 3.80 18.17 -0.12
CA ALA A 207 3.63 19.42 0.63
C ALA A 207 4.86 20.33 0.54
N SER A 208 5.97 19.89 -0.04
CA SER A 208 7.23 20.64 0.02
C SER A 208 7.26 21.79 -0.98
N THR A 209 6.66 22.92 -0.61
CA THR A 209 6.67 24.19 -1.35
C THR A 209 5.94 24.20 -2.69
N VAL A 210 5.27 23.10 -3.04
CA VAL A 210 4.62 22.89 -4.34
C VAL A 210 3.11 22.67 -4.25
N ASP A 211 2.59 22.21 -3.10
CA ASP A 211 1.16 21.90 -2.88
C ASP A 211 0.56 21.10 -4.05
N GLN A 212 1.05 19.90 -4.31
CA GLN A 212 0.59 19.17 -5.49
C GLN A 212 0.45 17.66 -5.34
N TYR A 213 -0.55 17.14 -6.03
CA TYR A 213 -0.60 15.77 -6.50
C TYR A 213 -0.49 15.75 -8.03
N LEU A 214 -0.18 14.59 -8.59
CA LEU A 214 -0.07 14.38 -10.03
C LEU A 214 -1.20 13.50 -10.52
N TYR A 215 -1.70 13.80 -11.71
CA TYR A 215 -2.76 13.03 -12.36
C TYR A 215 -2.44 12.74 -13.82
N ASP A 216 -2.98 11.65 -14.35
CA ASP A 216 -2.93 11.35 -15.77
C ASP A 216 -3.81 12.34 -16.55
N ARG A 217 -3.27 13.05 -17.54
CA ARG A 217 -4.05 14.07 -18.26
C ARG A 217 -5.19 13.53 -19.12
N GLU A 218 -5.13 12.25 -19.50
CA GLU A 218 -6.17 11.63 -20.33
C GLU A 218 -7.36 11.20 -19.46
N THR A 219 -7.11 10.67 -18.26
CA THR A 219 -8.16 10.12 -17.38
C THR A 219 -8.54 11.01 -16.20
N CYS A 220 -7.71 11.99 -15.87
CA CYS A 220 -7.76 12.78 -14.63
C CYS A 220 -7.60 11.95 -13.35
N GLU A 221 -7.12 10.70 -13.44
CA GLU A 221 -6.89 9.87 -12.27
C GLU A 221 -5.57 10.24 -11.57
N PRO A 222 -5.54 10.29 -10.23
CA PRO A 222 -4.32 10.55 -9.49
C PRO A 222 -3.32 9.38 -9.63
N LEU A 223 -2.04 9.73 -9.63
CA LEU A 223 -0.94 8.81 -9.93
C LEU A 223 -0.17 8.39 -8.68
N SER A 224 0.26 7.12 -8.66
CA SER A 224 1.25 6.62 -7.69
C SER A 224 2.66 6.97 -8.13
N LEU A 225 3.66 6.85 -7.24
CA LEU A 225 5.05 6.96 -7.66
C LEU A 225 5.47 5.88 -8.65
N LEU A 226 4.85 4.68 -8.60
CA LEU A 226 5.13 3.62 -9.56
C LEU A 226 4.61 3.97 -10.96
N ASP A 227 3.44 4.60 -11.06
CA ASP A 227 2.92 5.08 -12.35
C ASP A 227 3.82 6.17 -12.92
N LEU A 228 4.17 7.15 -12.08
CA LEU A 228 5.08 8.24 -12.43
C LEU A 228 6.45 7.73 -12.87
N HIS A 229 6.97 6.70 -12.21
CA HIS A 229 8.20 6.02 -12.59
C HIS A 229 8.12 5.41 -13.99
N ARG A 230 7.03 4.70 -14.29
CA ARG A 230 6.82 4.07 -15.60
C ARG A 230 6.68 5.12 -16.70
N MET A 231 5.93 6.20 -16.44
CA MET A 231 5.80 7.33 -17.37
C MET A 231 7.16 8.02 -17.58
N HIS A 232 7.91 8.27 -16.50
CA HIS A 232 9.26 8.85 -16.55
C HIS A 232 10.19 8.00 -17.44
N LEU A 233 10.26 6.68 -17.21
CA LEU A 233 11.13 5.82 -18.01
C LEU A 233 10.71 5.78 -19.48
N LYS A 234 9.41 5.76 -19.76
CA LYS A 234 8.89 5.79 -21.13
C LYS A 234 9.35 7.03 -21.90
N ASP A 235 9.35 8.19 -21.26
CA ASP A 235 9.61 9.46 -21.94
C ASP A 235 11.09 9.84 -21.95
N PHE A 236 11.82 9.57 -20.85
CA PHE A 236 13.21 10.00 -20.70
C PHE A 236 14.25 8.89 -20.98
N PHE A 237 13.85 7.63 -20.89
CA PHE A 237 14.74 6.47 -21.11
C PHE A 237 14.13 5.39 -22.02
N PRO A 238 13.53 5.75 -23.18
CA PRO A 238 12.75 4.82 -23.99
C PRO A 238 13.59 3.61 -24.47
N GLY A 239 13.23 2.41 -24.00
CA GLY A 239 13.89 1.16 -24.37
C GLY A 239 15.35 1.09 -23.94
N LYS A 240 15.76 1.93 -22.98
CA LYS A 240 17.14 2.08 -22.56
C LYS A 240 17.28 1.72 -21.09
N LYS A 241 18.19 0.78 -20.83
CA LYS A 241 18.70 0.53 -19.48
C LYS A 241 19.62 1.67 -19.04
N ILE A 242 19.34 2.23 -17.87
CA ILE A 242 20.10 3.34 -17.30
C ILE A 242 21.51 2.90 -16.92
N ASP A 243 22.48 3.67 -17.38
CA ASP A 243 23.85 3.63 -16.92
C ASP A 243 24.06 4.69 -15.83
N TRP A 244 24.08 4.26 -14.56
CA TRP A 244 24.23 5.14 -13.41
C TRP A 244 25.50 6.03 -13.42
N MET A 245 26.50 5.67 -14.24
CA MET A 245 27.76 6.41 -14.33
C MET A 245 27.76 7.47 -15.44
N ASN A 246 26.96 7.26 -16.48
CA ASN A 246 27.02 8.06 -17.72
C ASN A 246 25.72 8.79 -18.05
N ASP A 247 24.59 8.33 -17.52
CA ASP A 247 23.28 8.93 -17.79
C ASP A 247 22.95 10.05 -16.81
N TYR A 248 22.33 11.11 -17.34
CA TYR A 248 21.82 12.21 -16.53
C TYR A 248 20.50 11.79 -15.87
N VAL A 249 20.57 11.48 -14.57
CA VAL A 249 19.44 10.99 -13.77
C VAL A 249 18.92 12.01 -12.78
N SER A 250 19.32 13.28 -12.90
CA SER A 250 18.77 14.37 -12.09
C SER A 250 17.44 14.87 -12.71
N ARG A 251 16.98 16.05 -12.29
CA ARG A 251 15.74 16.66 -12.78
C ARG A 251 15.76 16.77 -14.30
N GLN A 252 14.81 16.12 -14.95
CA GLN A 252 14.62 16.20 -16.39
C GLN A 252 13.89 17.49 -16.79
N ASP A 253 14.07 17.91 -18.04
CA ASP A 253 13.25 18.94 -18.65
C ASP A 253 11.91 18.35 -19.07
N GLU A 254 10.81 18.99 -18.67
CA GLU A 254 9.47 18.47 -18.92
C GLU A 254 9.11 18.54 -20.43
N PRO A 255 8.58 17.47 -21.03
CA PRO A 255 8.07 17.50 -22.39
C PRO A 255 6.85 18.41 -22.53
N ASP A 256 6.67 18.98 -23.73
CA ASP A 256 5.50 19.77 -24.11
C ASP A 256 4.79 19.14 -25.33
N PRO A 257 3.55 18.63 -25.20
CA PRO A 257 2.74 18.62 -23.98
C PRO A 257 3.21 17.56 -22.98
N SER A 258 3.11 17.90 -21.69
CA SER A 258 3.36 16.94 -20.61
C SER A 258 2.19 15.95 -20.51
N PRO A 259 2.44 14.64 -20.36
CA PRO A 259 1.39 13.64 -20.13
C PRO A 259 0.81 13.70 -18.71
N VAL A 260 1.49 14.42 -17.81
CA VAL A 260 1.12 14.53 -16.40
C VAL A 260 0.52 15.91 -16.11
N GLY A 261 -0.62 15.91 -15.43
CA GLY A 261 -1.24 17.10 -14.87
C GLY A 261 -0.85 17.29 -13.40
N ARG A 262 -0.92 18.53 -12.93
CA ARG A 262 -0.66 18.90 -11.54
C ARG A 262 -1.96 19.45 -10.94
N GLY A 263 -2.44 18.81 -9.89
CA GLY A 263 -3.59 19.28 -9.11
C GLY A 263 -3.11 19.98 -7.84
N SER A 264 -3.71 21.13 -7.54
CA SER A 264 -3.37 21.98 -6.38
C SER A 264 -4.59 22.84 -6.02
N LEU A 265 -4.73 23.23 -4.76
CA LEU A 265 -5.73 24.22 -4.35
C LEU A 265 -5.20 25.67 -4.45
N GLU A 266 -3.89 25.85 -4.68
CA GLU A 266 -3.27 27.15 -4.94
C GLU A 266 -3.08 27.47 -6.43
N HIS A 267 -3.00 28.77 -6.73
CA HIS A 267 -2.70 29.27 -8.07
C HIS A 267 -1.18 29.41 -8.26
N GLY A 268 -0.45 28.29 -8.41
CA GLY A 268 1.00 28.35 -8.53
C GLY A 268 1.69 27.01 -8.74
N VAL A 269 1.48 26.39 -9.90
CA VAL A 269 2.05 25.09 -10.22
C VAL A 269 3.57 25.22 -10.49
N LYS A 270 4.39 24.45 -9.77
CA LYS A 270 5.85 24.42 -9.94
C LYS A 270 6.29 23.09 -10.58
N PRO A 271 7.11 23.11 -11.64
CA PRO A 271 7.58 21.89 -12.33
C PRO A 271 8.73 21.19 -11.58
N PHE A 272 8.58 20.99 -10.27
CA PHE A 272 9.49 20.22 -9.44
C PHE A 272 8.67 19.14 -8.74
N ASP A 273 8.65 17.95 -9.32
CA ASP A 273 7.72 16.88 -8.94
C ASP A 273 8.26 15.50 -9.30
N ALA A 274 7.52 14.47 -8.91
CA ALA A 274 7.90 13.08 -9.09
C ALA A 274 7.96 12.60 -10.55
N TYR A 275 7.24 13.19 -11.50
CA TYR A 275 7.36 12.79 -12.91
C TYR A 275 8.78 13.07 -13.45
N LEU A 276 9.44 14.12 -12.95
CA LEU A 276 10.80 14.49 -13.39
C LEU A 276 11.92 13.87 -12.55
N LEU A 277 11.60 13.22 -11.44
CA LEU A 277 12.56 12.83 -10.39
C LEU A 277 12.48 11.34 -9.98
N THR A 278 11.57 10.56 -10.55
CA THR A 278 11.35 9.16 -10.16
C THR A 278 12.32 8.17 -10.80
N THR A 279 13.44 8.57 -11.41
CA THR A 279 14.44 7.62 -11.98
C THR A 279 14.95 6.59 -10.96
N PHE A 280 14.99 6.96 -9.68
CA PHE A 280 15.36 6.08 -8.58
C PHE A 280 14.47 6.35 -7.36
N MET A 281 13.95 5.29 -6.74
CA MET A 281 13.07 5.37 -5.59
C MET A 281 13.54 4.47 -4.46
N ARG A 282 13.35 4.92 -3.22
CA ARG A 282 13.56 4.11 -2.03
C ARG A 282 12.65 4.53 -0.90
N MET A 283 12.37 3.60 0.00
CA MET A 283 11.53 3.87 1.16
C MET A 283 12.04 3.13 2.39
N VAL A 284 11.65 3.66 3.54
CA VAL A 284 11.79 2.98 4.82
C VAL A 284 10.55 2.10 4.98
N PRO A 285 10.65 0.77 5.23
CA PRO A 285 9.49 -0.12 5.28
C PRO A 285 8.70 0.01 6.60
N ARG A 286 8.48 1.24 7.04
CA ARG A 286 7.70 1.60 8.23
C ARG A 286 7.24 3.05 8.21
N ASN A 287 6.18 3.34 8.94
CA ASN A 287 5.71 4.70 9.20
C ASN A 287 5.43 4.97 10.70
N ASN A 288 5.84 4.06 11.60
CA ASN A 288 5.62 4.13 13.04
C ASN A 288 6.64 5.01 13.80
N TRP A 289 6.78 6.28 13.42
CA TRP A 289 7.78 7.18 13.99
C TRP A 289 7.49 7.60 15.45
N TYR A 290 6.25 7.53 15.91
CA TYR A 290 5.88 7.75 17.32
C TYR A 290 6.19 6.53 18.19
N GLU A 291 5.84 5.32 17.74
CA GLU A 291 6.17 4.09 18.47
C GLU A 291 7.67 3.81 18.47
N GLU A 292 8.30 3.94 17.31
CA GLU A 292 9.70 3.62 17.11
C GLU A 292 10.43 4.83 16.49
N PRO A 293 10.96 5.77 17.29
CA PRO A 293 11.59 6.99 16.75
C PRO A 293 12.91 6.75 16.02
N THR A 294 13.52 5.57 16.18
CA THR A 294 14.82 5.21 15.61
C THR A 294 14.80 3.81 14.99
N PRO A 295 15.58 3.50 13.96
CA PRO A 295 16.59 4.34 13.34
C PRO A 295 15.96 5.46 12.51
N ARG A 296 16.50 6.66 12.69
CA ARG A 296 16.20 7.87 11.91
C ARG A 296 17.49 8.32 11.24
N PRO A 297 17.63 8.21 9.92
CA PRO A 297 18.87 8.56 9.23
C PRO A 297 19.15 10.07 9.35
N LEU A 298 20.04 10.49 10.25
CA LEU A 298 20.26 11.91 10.57
C LEU A 298 20.94 12.71 9.44
N SER A 299 21.74 12.06 8.59
CA SER A 299 22.39 12.68 7.43
C SER A 299 21.53 12.66 6.16
N HIS A 300 20.30 12.16 6.26
CA HIS A 300 19.37 12.03 5.13
C HIS A 300 19.13 13.38 4.45
N GLY A 301 19.26 13.40 3.12
CA GLY A 301 19.03 14.58 2.29
C GLY A 301 20.10 15.68 2.40
N SER A 302 21.10 15.56 3.28
CA SER A 302 22.16 16.57 3.48
C SER A 302 23.49 16.25 2.81
N SER A 303 23.76 14.97 2.53
CA SER A 303 24.98 14.55 1.80
C SER A 303 24.71 13.33 0.94
N TRP A 304 24.27 12.23 1.57
CA TRP A 304 23.92 10.95 0.94
C TRP A 304 22.83 10.25 1.76
N TRP A 305 22.37 9.10 1.29
CA TRP A 305 21.45 8.20 2.01
C TRP A 305 22.20 6.92 2.43
N PRO A 306 23.05 6.97 3.47
CA PRO A 306 23.95 5.87 3.83
C PRO A 306 23.28 4.78 4.67
N TRP A 307 22.04 4.99 5.13
CA TRP A 307 21.37 4.02 5.99
C TRP A 307 21.03 2.74 5.22
N ASN A 308 21.37 1.58 5.78
CA ASN A 308 21.24 0.31 5.08
C ASN A 308 19.86 -0.35 5.20
N GLY A 309 18.89 0.32 5.83
CA GLY A 309 17.53 -0.19 6.02
C GLY A 309 16.53 0.22 4.94
N TYR A 310 16.94 0.98 3.91
CA TYR A 310 16.04 1.31 2.81
C TYR A 310 15.80 0.10 1.92
N VAL A 311 14.56 -0.04 1.46
CA VAL A 311 14.19 -0.87 0.32
C VAL A 311 14.28 0.01 -0.93
N ASN A 312 15.06 -0.42 -1.92
CA ASN A 312 15.29 0.35 -3.14
C ASN A 312 14.59 -0.34 -4.33
N TRP A 313 13.87 0.43 -5.13
CA TRP A 313 13.25 -0.09 -6.35
C TRP A 313 14.32 -0.43 -7.39
N TYR A 314 14.11 -1.50 -8.14
CA TYR A 314 14.83 -1.78 -9.39
C TYR A 314 13.89 -2.47 -10.38
N ASP A 315 14.21 -2.34 -11.67
CA ASP A 315 13.58 -3.10 -12.74
C ASP A 315 14.55 -3.31 -13.91
N GLU A 316 14.03 -3.73 -15.06
CA GLU A 316 14.82 -3.99 -16.27
C GLU A 316 15.59 -2.74 -16.74
N GLN A 317 14.98 -1.55 -16.63
CA GLN A 317 15.56 -0.29 -17.08
C GLN A 317 16.34 0.42 -15.97
N THR A 318 16.02 0.18 -14.70
CA THR A 318 16.70 0.76 -13.54
C THR A 318 17.47 -0.30 -12.75
N PRO A 319 18.70 -0.67 -13.17
CA PRO A 319 19.45 -1.72 -12.50
C PRO A 319 19.74 -1.37 -11.02
N PRO A 320 19.88 -2.37 -10.13
CA PRO A 320 20.26 -2.12 -8.73
C PRO A 320 21.52 -1.26 -8.59
N LYS A 321 21.48 -0.26 -7.70
CA LYS A 321 22.67 0.53 -7.35
C LYS A 321 23.51 -0.25 -6.35
N ARG A 322 24.73 -0.62 -6.74
CA ARG A 322 25.64 -1.49 -5.95
C ARG A 322 25.98 -0.97 -4.55
N GLN A 323 25.80 0.32 -4.28
CA GLN A 323 26.04 0.92 -2.97
C GLN A 323 24.95 0.63 -1.92
N TYR A 324 23.81 0.06 -2.33
CA TYR A 324 22.71 -0.29 -1.42
C TYR A 324 22.54 -1.80 -1.31
N SER A 325 22.20 -2.30 -0.11
CA SER A 325 22.09 -3.75 0.10
C SER A 325 20.72 -4.33 -0.28
N TRP A 326 19.62 -3.61 -0.06
CA TRP A 326 18.26 -4.16 -0.19
C TRP A 326 17.55 -3.58 -1.42
N HIS A 327 17.11 -4.45 -2.32
CA HIS A 327 16.40 -4.06 -3.54
C HIS A 327 15.20 -4.99 -3.78
N THR A 328 14.14 -4.45 -4.37
CA THR A 328 12.98 -5.23 -4.84
C THR A 328 12.49 -4.72 -6.19
N ASP A 329 12.05 -5.65 -7.04
CA ASP A 329 11.34 -5.44 -8.30
C ASP A 329 9.89 -5.93 -8.22
N ARG A 330 9.42 -6.29 -7.01
CA ARG A 330 8.04 -6.68 -6.74
C ARG A 330 7.25 -5.45 -6.34
N PRO A 331 6.30 -4.97 -7.17
CA PRO A 331 5.51 -3.79 -6.82
C PRO A 331 4.90 -3.88 -5.43
N GLN A 332 4.33 -5.02 -5.06
CA GLN A 332 3.66 -5.24 -3.78
C GLN A 332 4.58 -5.15 -2.54
N ASP A 333 5.90 -5.27 -2.69
CA ASP A 333 6.81 -5.04 -1.56
C ASP A 333 6.89 -3.56 -1.19
N MET A 334 6.75 -2.68 -2.19
CA MET A 334 6.78 -1.23 -2.03
C MET A 334 5.38 -0.62 -2.03
N TRP A 335 4.41 -1.17 -2.76
CA TRP A 335 3.02 -0.70 -2.88
C TRP A 335 2.07 -1.88 -2.64
N PRO A 336 1.98 -2.41 -1.42
CA PRO A 336 1.00 -3.45 -1.10
C PRO A 336 -0.42 -2.90 -1.17
N ASP A 337 -1.39 -3.75 -1.47
CA ASP A 337 -2.80 -3.39 -1.40
C ASP A 337 -3.23 -3.32 0.07
N LEU A 338 -3.87 -2.22 0.47
CA LEU A 338 -4.35 -2.05 1.83
C LEU A 338 -5.88 -2.02 1.88
N ASN A 339 -6.45 -2.47 3.00
CA ASN A 339 -7.87 -2.31 3.34
C ASN A 339 -8.87 -2.96 2.37
N LEU A 340 -8.40 -3.71 1.38
CA LEU A 340 -9.24 -4.53 0.50
C LEU A 340 -9.68 -5.81 1.21
N VAL A 341 -10.80 -6.39 0.78
CA VAL A 341 -11.30 -7.66 1.32
C VAL A 341 -11.36 -8.71 0.21
N HIS A 342 -10.65 -9.81 0.39
CA HIS A 342 -10.89 -10.99 -0.44
C HIS A 342 -11.96 -11.86 0.21
N ILE A 343 -12.99 -12.21 -0.58
CA ILE A 343 -14.13 -13.03 -0.20
C ILE A 343 -13.92 -14.44 -0.74
N ASP A 344 -13.80 -15.38 0.19
CA ASP A 344 -13.82 -16.79 -0.10
C ASP A 344 -15.23 -17.35 0.07
N ALA A 345 -15.86 -17.75 -1.03
CA ALA A 345 -17.21 -18.29 -1.03
C ALA A 345 -17.22 -19.81 -1.22
N THR A 346 -18.00 -20.51 -0.41
CA THR A 346 -18.24 -21.96 -0.57
C THR A 346 -19.72 -22.30 -0.40
N THR A 347 -20.18 -23.32 -1.12
CA THR A 347 -21.46 -23.98 -0.88
C THR A 347 -21.24 -25.26 -0.10
N ALA A 348 -22.29 -25.72 0.57
CA ALA A 348 -22.31 -27.03 1.20
C ALA A 348 -23.53 -27.82 0.70
N PHE A 349 -24.00 -28.78 1.47
CA PHE A 349 -25.24 -29.49 1.14
C PHE A 349 -26.47 -28.56 1.14
N ALA A 350 -26.40 -27.43 1.85
CA ALA A 350 -27.43 -26.41 1.82
C ALA A 350 -27.45 -25.68 0.47
N ASN A 351 -28.64 -25.57 -0.13
CA ASN A 351 -28.84 -24.92 -1.43
C ASN A 351 -29.41 -23.51 -1.34
N ASP A 352 -29.63 -22.98 -0.12
CA ASP A 352 -30.26 -21.69 0.20
C ASP A 352 -29.27 -20.64 0.74
N ARG A 353 -27.98 -20.97 0.81
CA ARG A 353 -26.97 -20.12 1.46
C ARG A 353 -25.57 -20.33 0.90
N VAL A 354 -24.74 -19.31 1.11
CA VAL A 354 -23.30 -19.34 0.83
C VAL A 354 -22.53 -19.09 2.12
N PHE A 355 -21.48 -19.88 2.35
CA PHE A 355 -20.57 -19.70 3.48
C PHE A 355 -19.37 -18.88 3.03
N LEU A 356 -19.16 -17.75 3.71
CA LEU A 356 -18.13 -16.79 3.36
C LEU A 356 -17.04 -16.79 4.43
N ALA A 357 -15.80 -16.65 3.98
CA ALA A 357 -14.67 -16.26 4.80
C ALA A 357 -14.00 -15.03 4.19
N PHE A 358 -13.53 -14.13 5.04
CA PHE A 358 -12.92 -12.88 4.62
C PHE A 358 -11.44 -12.85 4.99
N SER A 359 -10.65 -12.20 4.15
CA SER A 359 -9.26 -11.86 4.46
C SER A 359 -8.94 -10.45 3.98
N THR A 360 -8.07 -9.78 4.71
CA THR A 360 -7.63 -8.41 4.40
C THR A 360 -6.15 -8.23 4.75
N TYR A 361 -5.52 -7.22 4.15
CA TYR A 361 -4.30 -6.59 4.67
C TYR A 361 -4.65 -5.17 5.13
N THR A 362 -5.13 -5.06 6.36
CA THR A 362 -5.55 -3.77 6.96
C THR A 362 -4.67 -3.48 8.18
N PRO A 363 -3.76 -2.51 8.11
CA PRO A 363 -3.06 -2.02 9.29
C PRO A 363 -4.05 -1.48 10.33
N ASN A 364 -3.87 -1.88 11.59
CA ASN A 364 -4.81 -1.59 12.68
C ASN A 364 -6.24 -2.10 12.36
N PHE A 365 -6.36 -3.31 11.83
CA PHE A 365 -7.66 -3.92 11.53
C PHE A 365 -8.54 -4.01 12.79
N ASP A 366 -9.78 -3.56 12.67
CA ASP A 366 -10.79 -3.67 13.73
C ASP A 366 -11.83 -4.74 13.39
N HIS A 367 -12.60 -4.53 12.32
CA HIS A 367 -13.69 -5.44 11.94
C HIS A 367 -14.00 -5.42 10.43
N TYR A 368 -14.87 -6.35 10.01
CA TYR A 368 -15.48 -6.35 8.68
C TYR A 368 -16.90 -5.80 8.75
N GLU A 369 -17.34 -5.12 7.70
CA GLU A 369 -18.74 -4.74 7.53
C GLU A 369 -19.31 -5.34 6.24
N VAL A 370 -20.57 -5.75 6.29
CA VAL A 370 -21.34 -6.21 5.13
C VAL A 370 -22.54 -5.31 4.86
N ASN A 371 -22.83 -5.07 3.59
CA ASN A 371 -24.05 -4.43 3.13
C ASN A 371 -24.75 -5.37 2.15
N VAL A 372 -25.89 -5.90 2.59
CA VAL A 372 -26.69 -6.85 1.81
C VAL A 372 -27.85 -6.09 1.17
N ASP A 373 -27.98 -6.17 -0.15
CA ASP A 373 -29.06 -5.56 -0.92
C ASP A 373 -29.30 -4.07 -0.60
N ASP A 374 -28.21 -3.34 -0.37
CA ASP A 374 -28.21 -1.91 -0.04
C ASP A 374 -29.05 -1.57 1.22
N THR A 375 -29.16 -2.50 2.18
CA THR A 375 -29.91 -2.33 3.44
C THR A 375 -29.11 -1.69 4.57
N GLY A 376 -27.85 -1.35 4.32
CA GLY A 376 -26.94 -0.69 5.26
C GLY A 376 -25.84 -1.62 5.77
N TRP A 377 -24.75 -0.99 6.20
CA TRP A 377 -23.56 -1.68 6.71
C TRP A 377 -23.80 -2.26 8.09
N LYS A 378 -23.32 -3.49 8.31
CA LYS A 378 -23.37 -4.20 9.58
C LYS A 378 -22.05 -4.89 9.84
N GLU A 379 -21.55 -4.75 11.06
CA GLU A 379 -20.37 -5.45 11.53
C GLU A 379 -20.59 -6.97 11.52
N VAL A 380 -19.56 -7.71 11.07
CA VAL A 380 -19.50 -9.17 11.06
C VAL A 380 -18.09 -9.66 11.37
N GLY A 381 -17.98 -10.93 11.78
CA GLY A 381 -16.69 -11.59 11.93
C GLY A 381 -16.04 -11.95 10.59
N ASP A 382 -14.86 -12.59 10.66
CA ASP A 382 -14.09 -13.08 9.50
C ASP A 382 -14.78 -14.24 8.75
N ARG A 383 -15.92 -14.72 9.26
CA ARG A 383 -16.79 -15.72 8.65
C ARG A 383 -18.24 -15.29 8.77
N TRP A 384 -18.97 -15.44 7.68
CA TRP A 384 -20.37 -15.05 7.64
C TRP A 384 -21.20 -15.99 6.75
N VAL A 385 -22.48 -16.16 7.08
CA VAL A 385 -23.40 -17.00 6.31
C VAL A 385 -24.37 -16.10 5.58
N TRP A 386 -24.28 -16.10 4.25
CA TRP A 386 -25.20 -15.35 3.41
C TRP A 386 -26.42 -16.19 3.09
N LEU A 387 -27.57 -15.84 3.67
CA LEU A 387 -28.85 -16.42 3.33
C LEU A 387 -29.40 -15.77 2.07
N MET A 388 -29.74 -16.59 1.08
CA MET A 388 -30.19 -16.12 -0.23
C MET A 388 -31.69 -15.83 -0.24
N GLN A 389 -32.09 -14.84 -1.02
CA GLN A 389 -33.48 -14.55 -1.37
C GLN A 389 -33.74 -14.87 -2.84
N SER A 390 -34.96 -15.25 -3.18
CA SER A 390 -35.38 -15.57 -4.55
C SER A 390 -35.00 -14.45 -5.52
N GLY A 391 -34.29 -14.78 -6.59
CA GLY A 391 -33.84 -13.82 -7.60
C GLY A 391 -32.44 -13.26 -7.33
N ARG A 392 -32.27 -11.94 -7.49
CA ARG A 392 -30.97 -11.27 -7.47
C ARG A 392 -30.61 -10.85 -6.05
N ASN A 393 -29.39 -11.15 -5.64
CA ASN A 393 -28.82 -10.82 -4.34
C ASN A 393 -27.49 -10.08 -4.55
N LYS A 394 -27.25 -9.03 -3.79
CA LYS A 394 -26.02 -8.23 -3.80
C LYS A 394 -25.42 -8.21 -2.40
N LEU A 395 -24.12 -8.47 -2.32
CA LEU A 395 -23.33 -8.35 -1.10
C LEU A 395 -22.16 -7.42 -1.38
N GLN A 396 -21.96 -6.45 -0.51
CA GLN A 396 -20.73 -5.69 -0.43
C GLN A 396 -20.03 -5.97 0.90
N VAL A 397 -18.70 -6.09 0.91
CA VAL A 397 -17.90 -6.36 2.09
C VAL A 397 -16.71 -5.42 2.13
N ARG A 398 -16.45 -4.78 3.27
CA ARG A 398 -15.26 -3.92 3.47
C ARG A 398 -14.59 -4.18 4.81
N ALA A 399 -13.32 -3.83 4.90
CA ALA A 399 -12.58 -3.77 6.15
C ALA A 399 -12.67 -2.36 6.75
N VAL A 400 -12.67 -2.29 8.07
CA VAL A 400 -12.59 -1.06 8.86
C VAL A 400 -11.40 -1.16 9.80
N ASN A 401 -10.62 -0.09 9.89
CA ASN A 401 -9.52 -0.01 10.85
C ASN A 401 -9.94 0.69 12.15
N GLU A 402 -9.10 0.61 13.17
CA GLU A 402 -9.32 1.16 14.52
C GLU A 402 -9.50 2.70 14.53
N LEU A 403 -9.21 3.40 13.43
CA LEU A 403 -9.43 4.84 13.23
C LEU A 403 -10.63 5.15 12.31
N ASP A 404 -11.51 4.17 12.07
CA ASP A 404 -12.73 4.26 11.23
C ASP A 404 -12.48 4.51 9.73
N ALA A 405 -11.25 4.36 9.24
CA ALA A 405 -10.99 4.35 7.80
C ALA A 405 -11.61 3.10 7.17
N LYS A 406 -12.39 3.32 6.11
CA LYS A 406 -13.21 2.29 5.44
C LYS A 406 -12.59 1.94 4.11
N GLY A 407 -12.23 0.66 3.95
CA GLY A 407 -11.67 0.12 2.72
C GLY A 407 -12.63 0.14 1.53
N ASN A 408 -12.07 -0.03 0.32
CA ASN A 408 -12.86 -0.26 -0.88
C ASN A 408 -13.69 -1.54 -0.73
N PRO A 409 -15.02 -1.50 -0.97
CA PRO A 409 -15.85 -2.67 -0.78
C PRO A 409 -15.71 -3.65 -1.94
N SER A 410 -15.43 -4.91 -1.64
CA SER A 410 -15.60 -6.00 -2.59
C SER A 410 -17.08 -6.30 -2.79
N GLU A 411 -17.48 -6.62 -4.02
CA GLU A 411 -18.88 -6.79 -4.40
C GLU A 411 -19.13 -8.15 -5.06
N VAL A 412 -20.14 -8.87 -4.56
CA VAL A 412 -20.61 -10.13 -5.11
C VAL A 412 -22.08 -10.00 -5.48
N VAL A 413 -22.43 -10.29 -6.72
CA VAL A 413 -23.83 -10.38 -7.16
C VAL A 413 -24.14 -11.79 -7.61
N LEU A 414 -25.17 -12.38 -7.01
CA LEU A 414 -25.63 -13.74 -7.29
C LEU A 414 -27.10 -13.75 -7.70
N ASN A 415 -27.48 -14.69 -8.55
CA ASN A 415 -28.85 -15.14 -8.72
C ASN A 415 -29.08 -16.43 -7.93
N TYR A 416 -30.18 -16.48 -7.21
CA TYR A 416 -30.65 -17.67 -6.50
C TYR A 416 -32.07 -18.03 -6.95
N ALA A 417 -32.32 -19.32 -7.14
CA ALA A 417 -33.65 -19.86 -7.38
C ALA A 417 -34.03 -20.83 -6.25
N ASP A 418 -35.28 -20.78 -5.78
CA ASP A 418 -35.81 -21.76 -4.84
C ASP A 418 -35.99 -23.12 -5.53
N ALA A 419 -34.91 -23.89 -5.55
CA ALA A 419 -34.92 -25.25 -6.06
C ALA A 419 -35.29 -26.22 -4.92
N PRO A 420 -36.17 -27.21 -5.16
CA PRO A 420 -36.43 -28.27 -4.19
C PRO A 420 -35.13 -28.98 -3.81
N TRP A 421 -34.99 -29.28 -2.51
CA TRP A 421 -33.90 -30.12 -2.03
C TRP A 421 -33.96 -31.48 -2.71
N LYS A 422 -32.94 -31.79 -3.51
CA LYS A 422 -32.75 -33.15 -4.03
C LYS A 422 -32.18 -33.98 -2.88
N GLN A 423 -32.98 -34.86 -2.27
CA GLN A 423 -32.45 -35.93 -1.41
C GLN A 423 -31.50 -36.76 -2.29
N ARG A 424 -30.19 -36.73 -1.97
CA ARG A 424 -29.20 -37.62 -2.59
C ARG A 424 -29.08 -38.90 -1.79
#